data_AF-A0ABD0T156-F1
#
_entry.id   AF-A0ABD0T156-F1
#
_cell.length_a   1.000
_cell.length_b   1.000
_cell.length_c   1.000
_cell.angle_alpha   90.00
_cell.angle_beta   90.00
_cell.angle_gamma   90.00
#
_symmetry.space_group_name_H-M   'P 1'
#
loop_
_entity.id
_entity.type
_entity.pdbx_description
1 polymer ?
#
loop_
_entity_poly.entity_id
_entity_poly.type
_entity_poly.pdbx_seq_one_letter_code
_entity_poly.pdbx_strand_id
1 'polypeptide(L)'
;MAAHAVCALLALAALSACAQEATIWVDVAPNSEEVDDVEKRYTPELESELQSAKDDALLLYTEFTGRSGLELKMFLKEMTGFANKTLYSLDRRTLANAPEYCRSDLENRLKKIEHDAKLAASFSGVNHHKFLLGHMVVFRMHLNKSEDYIKKCDRVIKTCGVSCESTPRVRRWRRHAADELHRVRDDIQHSRRSYRDILTHAHRHLNHLRRQANKRAKEASDAFERCHN
;
A
#
# COMPACT_ATOMS: atom_id res chain seq x y z
N MET A 1 -55.45 -18.17 19.36
CA MET A 1 -54.12 -18.65 19.83
C MET A 1 -53.27 -18.83 18.59
N ALA A 2 -52.22 -18.06 18.28
CA ALA A 2 -51.42 -17.11 19.02
C ALA A 2 -51.26 -15.80 18.23
N ALA A 3 -51.52 -14.69 18.89
CA ALA A 3 -51.03 -13.37 18.52
C ALA A 3 -49.60 -13.19 19.10
N HIS A 4 -48.95 -12.09 18.74
CA HIS A 4 -47.66 -11.55 19.23
C HIS A 4 -46.42 -11.95 18.42
N ALA A 5 -46.11 -11.18 17.35
CA ALA A 5 -44.74 -10.77 16.98
C ALA A 5 -44.68 -9.87 15.71
N VAL A 6 -45.54 -8.84 15.56
CA VAL A 6 -45.41 -7.88 14.43
C VAL A 6 -45.48 -6.40 14.85
N CYS A 7 -45.72 -6.09 16.13
CA CYS A 7 -45.84 -4.70 16.60
C CYS A 7 -44.53 -4.09 17.16
N ALA A 8 -43.38 -4.32 16.51
CA ALA A 8 -42.10 -3.74 16.95
C ALA A 8 -41.33 -2.97 15.87
N LEU A 9 -41.89 -2.76 14.68
CA LEU A 9 -41.21 -2.07 13.57
C LEU A 9 -41.88 -0.79 13.07
N LEU A 10 -42.96 -0.33 13.71
CA LEU A 10 -43.65 0.92 13.36
C LEU A 10 -43.59 2.02 14.44
N ALA A 11 -42.87 1.79 15.55
CA ALA A 11 -42.70 2.76 16.62
C ALA A 11 -41.37 3.55 16.58
N LEU A 12 -40.47 3.26 15.63
CA LEU A 12 -39.20 3.97 15.46
C LEU A 12 -39.21 5.01 14.32
N ALA A 13 -40.27 5.05 13.50
CA ALA A 13 -40.43 6.08 12.46
C ALA A 13 -41.24 7.31 12.93
N ALA A 14 -41.96 7.21 14.04
CA ALA A 14 -42.78 8.30 14.59
C ALA A 14 -42.06 9.17 15.65
N LEU A 15 -40.85 8.79 16.08
CA LEU A 15 -39.98 9.60 16.94
C LEU A 15 -39.03 10.53 16.17
N SER A 16 -39.05 10.48 14.82
CA SER A 16 -38.24 11.35 13.95
C SER A 16 -38.99 12.59 13.44
N ALA A 17 -40.25 12.82 13.86
CA ALA A 17 -41.11 13.89 13.37
C ALA A 17 -41.35 15.03 14.39
N CYS A 18 -40.59 15.06 15.49
CA CYS A 18 -40.47 16.22 16.37
C CYS A 18 -39.00 16.66 16.45
N ALA A 19 -38.34 16.76 15.30
CA ALA A 19 -37.20 17.65 15.20
C ALA A 19 -37.78 19.06 15.18
N GLN A 20 -37.54 19.79 16.27
CA GLN A 20 -37.73 21.23 16.37
C GLN A 20 -37.30 21.89 15.06
N GLU A 21 -38.05 22.87 14.57
CA GLU A 21 -37.54 23.82 13.59
C GLU A 21 -36.27 24.43 14.17
N ALA A 22 -35.13 23.81 13.86
CA ALA A 22 -33.83 24.37 14.09
C ALA A 22 -33.71 25.48 13.05
N THR A 23 -34.24 26.66 13.37
CA THR A 23 -33.69 27.90 12.86
C THR A 23 -32.23 27.89 13.30
N ILE A 24 -31.37 27.33 12.46
CA ILE A 24 -29.93 27.41 12.61
C ILE A 24 -29.61 28.89 12.39
N TRP A 25 -29.57 29.63 13.49
CA TRP A 25 -28.84 30.88 13.54
C TRP A 25 -27.39 30.49 13.29
N VAL A 26 -26.98 30.59 12.03
CA VAL A 26 -25.55 30.64 11.72
C VAL A 26 -25.12 31.98 12.27
N ASP A 27 -24.67 31.99 13.52
CA ASP A 27 -23.79 33.03 14.01
C ASP A 27 -22.58 32.99 13.09
N VAL A 28 -22.61 33.85 12.06
CA VAL A 28 -21.43 34.25 11.32
C VAL A 28 -20.62 34.98 12.38
N ALA A 29 -19.78 34.23 13.09
CA ALA A 29 -18.73 34.82 13.90
C ALA A 29 -18.05 35.88 13.02
N PRO A 30 -17.97 37.14 13.47
CA PRO A 30 -17.24 38.15 12.71
C PRO A 30 -15.87 37.55 12.43
N ASN A 31 -15.50 37.53 11.14
CA ASN A 31 -14.24 36.99 10.60
C ASN A 31 -13.24 36.83 11.73
N SER A 32 -13.10 35.60 12.23
CA SER A 32 -12.14 35.28 13.28
C SER A 32 -10.88 36.04 12.92
N GLU A 33 -10.46 36.95 13.80
CA GLU A 33 -9.27 37.77 13.64
C GLU A 33 -8.26 36.91 12.91
N GLU A 34 -7.86 37.33 11.70
CA GLU A 34 -6.69 36.77 11.04
C GLU A 34 -5.63 36.86 12.13
N VAL A 35 -5.36 35.73 12.80
CA VAL A 35 -4.26 35.63 13.74
C VAL A 35 -3.12 36.13 12.89
N ASP A 36 -2.56 37.27 13.27
CA ASP A 36 -1.39 37.84 12.62
C ASP A 36 -0.33 36.75 12.73
N ASP A 37 -0.31 35.86 11.73
CA ASP A 37 0.69 34.87 11.48
C ASP A 37 1.95 35.71 11.36
N VAL A 38 2.68 35.80 12.47
CA VAL A 38 3.95 36.50 12.60
C VAL A 38 4.65 36.34 11.28
N GLU A 39 4.87 37.45 10.59
CA GLU A 39 5.18 37.56 9.16
C GLU A 39 6.52 36.86 8.86
N LYS A 40 6.53 35.54 8.92
CA LYS A 40 7.69 34.71 8.64
C LYS A 40 7.87 34.82 7.15
N ARG A 41 9.08 35.19 6.75
CA ARG A 41 9.52 35.23 5.36
C ARG A 41 9.67 33.80 4.85
N TYR A 42 8.54 33.10 4.73
CA TYR A 42 8.40 31.63 4.78
C TYR A 42 8.84 30.88 3.52
N THR A 43 9.36 31.55 2.48
CA THR A 43 9.62 30.86 1.20
C THR A 43 10.81 29.89 1.29
N PRO A 44 11.97 30.27 1.85
CA PRO A 44 13.10 29.35 2.04
C PRO A 44 12.78 28.19 2.99
N GLU A 45 12.00 28.45 4.04
CA GLU A 45 11.54 27.40 4.97
C GLU A 45 10.62 26.41 4.26
N LEU A 46 9.68 26.88 3.42
CA LEU A 46 8.84 26.01 2.59
C LEU A 46 9.65 25.17 1.61
N GLU A 47 10.71 25.74 1.03
CA GLU A 47 11.59 25.00 0.13
C GLU A 47 12.34 23.87 0.89
N SER A 48 12.82 24.16 2.09
CA SER A 48 13.42 23.16 2.98
C SER A 48 12.41 22.07 3.39
N GLU A 49 11.19 22.47 3.76
CA GLU A 49 10.11 21.53 4.10
C GLU A 49 9.69 20.66 2.91
N LEU A 50 9.65 21.24 1.70
CA LEU A 50 9.38 20.52 0.46
C LEU A 50 10.46 19.47 0.21
N GLN A 51 11.73 19.83 0.36
CA GLN A 51 12.82 18.88 0.17
C GLN A 51 12.75 17.75 1.20
N SER A 52 12.52 18.09 2.47
CA SER A 52 12.32 17.10 3.53
C SER A 52 11.14 16.16 3.23
N ALA A 53 10.01 16.67 2.74
CA ALA A 53 8.85 15.86 2.38
C ALA A 53 9.12 14.94 1.16
N LYS A 54 9.91 15.42 0.18
CA LYS A 54 10.38 14.60 -0.95
C LYS A 54 11.26 13.45 -0.47
N ASP A 55 12.19 13.75 0.44
CA ASP A 55 13.12 12.76 0.99
C ASP A 55 12.37 11.70 1.82
N ASP A 56 11.41 12.11 2.64
CA ASP A 56 10.55 11.21 3.42
C ASP A 56 9.72 10.28 2.52
N ALA A 57 9.11 10.82 1.45
CA ALA A 57 8.35 10.05 0.48
C ALA A 57 9.24 9.01 -0.25
N LEU A 58 10.45 9.42 -0.64
CA LEU A 58 11.41 8.55 -1.31
C LEU A 58 11.94 7.46 -0.36
N LEU A 59 12.27 7.82 0.87
CA LEU A 59 12.70 6.88 1.90
C LEU A 59 11.63 5.83 2.13
N LEU A 60 10.37 6.25 2.27
CA LEU A 60 9.26 5.33 2.47
C LEU A 60 9.11 4.32 1.32
N TYR A 61 9.25 4.78 0.07
CA TYR A 61 9.19 3.92 -1.11
C TYR A 61 10.36 2.93 -1.17
N THR A 62 11.58 3.40 -0.93
CA THR A 62 12.80 2.58 -1.00
C THR A 62 12.82 1.52 0.12
N GLU A 63 12.39 1.86 1.33
CA GLU A 63 12.24 0.90 2.42
C GLU A 63 11.24 -0.20 2.10
N PHE A 64 10.06 0.16 1.58
CA PHE A 64 9.05 -0.83 1.24
C PHE A 64 9.50 -1.74 0.10
N THR A 65 10.00 -1.16 -1.00
CA THR A 65 10.44 -1.95 -2.16
C THR A 65 11.63 -2.84 -1.82
N GLY A 66 12.54 -2.37 -0.97
CA GLY A 66 13.64 -3.17 -0.45
C GLY A 66 13.16 -4.38 0.35
N ARG A 67 12.24 -4.18 1.31
CA ARG A 67 11.73 -5.27 2.16
C ARG A 67 10.88 -6.28 1.39
N SER A 68 9.87 -5.80 0.67
CA SER A 68 8.97 -6.65 -0.12
C SER A 68 9.72 -7.40 -1.23
N GLY A 69 10.64 -6.71 -1.91
CA GLY A 69 11.47 -7.30 -2.96
C GLY A 69 12.42 -8.37 -2.44
N LEU A 70 13.02 -8.17 -1.25
CA LEU A 70 13.90 -9.16 -0.64
C LEU A 70 13.16 -10.46 -0.30
N GLU A 71 11.99 -10.38 0.35
CA GLU A 71 11.22 -11.57 0.70
C GLU A 71 10.78 -12.36 -0.54
N LEU A 72 10.27 -11.66 -1.57
CA LEU A 72 9.89 -12.28 -2.82
C LEU A 72 11.10 -12.95 -3.50
N LYS A 73 12.24 -12.26 -3.56
CA LYS A 73 13.48 -12.80 -4.13
C LYS A 73 13.93 -14.05 -3.40
N MET A 74 13.87 -14.06 -2.07
CA MET A 74 14.20 -15.24 -1.26
C MET A 74 13.27 -16.41 -1.56
N PHE A 75 11.96 -16.16 -1.62
CA PHE A 75 10.97 -17.18 -1.96
C PHE A 75 11.21 -17.77 -3.36
N LEU A 76 11.40 -16.92 -4.37
CA LEU A 76 11.65 -17.36 -5.74
C LEU A 76 12.94 -18.17 -5.86
N LYS A 77 14.00 -17.80 -5.12
CA LYS A 77 15.24 -18.56 -5.04
C LYS A 77 15.03 -19.92 -4.40
N GLU A 78 14.23 -20.00 -3.34
CA GLU A 78 13.91 -21.26 -2.67
C GLU A 78 13.12 -22.21 -3.59
N MET A 79 12.08 -21.67 -4.25
CA MET A 79 11.25 -22.43 -5.18
C MET A 79 12.02 -22.83 -6.44
N THR A 80 13.13 -22.17 -6.78
CA THR A 80 13.93 -22.56 -7.94
C THR A 80 14.64 -23.88 -7.71
N GLY A 81 14.34 -24.85 -8.58
CA GLY A 81 14.82 -26.22 -8.45
C GLY A 81 14.14 -26.99 -7.32
N PHE A 82 12.99 -26.50 -6.83
CA PHE A 82 12.18 -27.20 -5.83
C PHE A 82 11.76 -28.58 -6.33
N ALA A 83 11.35 -28.69 -7.60
CA ALA A 83 10.97 -29.97 -8.19
C ALA A 83 12.13 -30.98 -8.13
N ASN A 84 13.32 -30.56 -8.58
CA ASN A 84 14.50 -31.39 -8.59
C ASN A 84 14.95 -31.79 -7.18
N LYS A 85 14.96 -30.84 -6.22
CA LYS A 85 15.29 -31.14 -4.81
C LYS A 85 14.35 -32.19 -4.22
N THR A 86 13.06 -32.07 -4.52
CA THR A 86 12.05 -33.03 -4.06
C THR A 86 12.29 -34.41 -4.68
N LEU A 87 12.56 -34.48 -5.98
CA LEU A 87 12.93 -35.74 -6.65
C LEU A 87 14.18 -36.38 -6.03
N TYR A 88 15.23 -35.59 -5.77
CA TYR A 88 16.45 -36.10 -5.15
C TYR A 88 16.29 -36.56 -3.70
N SER A 89 15.24 -36.12 -3.01
CA SER A 89 14.92 -36.59 -1.66
C SER A 89 14.25 -37.97 -1.63
N LEU A 90 13.72 -38.44 -2.77
CA LEU A 90 13.17 -39.78 -2.90
C LEU A 90 14.31 -40.80 -3.13
N ASP A 91 14.08 -42.05 -2.72
CA ASP A 91 15.07 -43.10 -2.92
C ASP A 91 15.35 -43.34 -4.42
N ARG A 92 16.63 -43.30 -4.78
CA ARG A 92 17.08 -43.41 -6.18
C ARG A 92 16.75 -44.78 -6.77
N ARG A 93 16.72 -45.84 -5.96
CA ARG A 93 16.37 -47.18 -6.44
C ARG A 93 14.88 -47.27 -6.74
N THR A 94 14.03 -46.74 -5.85
CA THR A 94 12.58 -46.62 -6.10
C THR A 94 12.30 -45.82 -7.38
N LEU A 95 12.99 -44.68 -7.57
CA LEU A 95 12.87 -43.89 -8.79
C LEU A 95 13.37 -44.61 -10.04
N ALA A 96 14.42 -45.42 -9.97
CA ALA A 96 14.94 -46.15 -11.14
C ALA A 96 14.05 -47.33 -11.54
N ASN A 97 13.44 -47.99 -10.56
CA ASN A 97 12.64 -49.20 -10.74
C ASN A 97 11.16 -48.90 -11.06
N ALA A 98 10.70 -47.66 -10.88
CA ALA A 98 9.33 -47.29 -11.17
C ALA A 98 9.02 -47.21 -12.69
N PRO A 99 7.79 -47.56 -13.10
CA PRO A 99 7.36 -47.41 -14.49
C PRO A 99 7.56 -45.99 -15.02
N GLU A 100 7.88 -45.86 -16.31
CA GLU A 100 8.15 -44.56 -16.94
C GLU A 100 6.99 -43.57 -16.81
N TYR A 101 5.75 -44.03 -17.02
CA TYR A 101 4.57 -43.18 -16.88
C TYR A 101 4.42 -42.61 -15.46
N CYS A 102 4.79 -43.39 -14.44
CA CYS A 102 4.72 -43.01 -13.04
C CYS A 102 5.74 -41.92 -12.69
N ARG A 103 6.97 -42.10 -13.19
CA ARG A 103 8.07 -41.13 -13.02
C ARG A 103 7.74 -39.82 -13.73
N SER A 104 7.24 -39.91 -14.97
CA SER A 104 6.85 -38.74 -15.75
C SER A 104 5.72 -37.95 -15.08
N ASP A 105 4.68 -38.63 -14.53
CA ASP A 105 3.60 -37.95 -13.81
C ASP A 105 4.12 -37.21 -12.56
N LEU A 106 4.99 -37.86 -11.76
CA LEU A 106 5.61 -37.22 -10.60
C LEU A 106 6.42 -35.97 -11.00
N GLU A 107 7.31 -36.10 -12.00
CA GLU A 107 8.11 -34.98 -12.49
C GLU A 107 7.25 -33.82 -12.97
N ASN A 108 6.20 -34.12 -13.76
CA ASN A 108 5.28 -33.12 -14.30
C ASN A 108 4.51 -32.40 -13.18
N ARG A 109 4.03 -33.15 -12.18
CA ARG A 109 3.35 -32.57 -11.01
C ARG A 109 4.28 -31.67 -10.21
N LEU A 110 5.51 -32.09 -9.94
CA LEU A 110 6.47 -31.31 -9.18
C LEU A 110 6.89 -30.03 -9.93
N LYS A 111 7.16 -30.12 -11.23
CA LYS A 111 7.43 -28.95 -12.09
C LYS A 111 6.25 -27.98 -12.11
N LYS A 112 5.02 -28.51 -12.19
CA LYS A 112 3.81 -27.69 -12.12
C LYS A 112 3.66 -26.99 -10.77
N ILE A 113 3.91 -27.68 -9.64
CA ILE A 113 3.88 -27.09 -8.31
C ILE A 113 4.90 -25.95 -8.19
N GLU A 114 6.14 -26.16 -8.65
CA GLU A 114 7.18 -25.11 -8.68
C GLU A 114 6.73 -23.90 -9.51
N HIS A 115 6.19 -24.15 -10.70
CA HIS A 115 5.73 -23.09 -11.60
C HIS A 115 4.56 -22.30 -11.00
N ASP A 116 3.51 -22.99 -10.53
CA ASP A 116 2.33 -22.39 -9.92
C ASP A 116 2.71 -21.49 -8.73
N ALA A 117 3.59 -21.99 -7.85
CA ALA A 117 4.04 -21.26 -6.67
C ALA A 117 4.81 -19.98 -7.04
N LYS A 118 5.72 -20.07 -8.02
CA LYS A 118 6.47 -18.91 -8.53
C LYS A 118 5.55 -17.88 -9.18
N LEU A 119 4.60 -18.33 -9.99
CA LEU A 119 3.65 -17.46 -10.68
C LEU A 119 2.76 -16.73 -9.68
N ALA A 120 2.19 -17.44 -8.70
CA ALA A 120 1.35 -16.85 -7.66
C ALA A 120 2.12 -15.81 -6.82
N ALA A 121 3.36 -16.13 -6.40
CA ALA A 121 4.20 -15.21 -5.65
C ALA A 121 4.54 -13.94 -6.46
N SER A 122 4.86 -14.11 -7.75
CA SER A 122 5.19 -13.00 -8.64
C SER A 122 3.99 -12.09 -8.88
N PHE A 123 2.80 -12.67 -9.09
CA PHE A 123 1.56 -11.92 -9.23
C PHE A 123 1.24 -11.10 -7.98
N SER A 124 1.37 -11.70 -6.79
CA SER A 124 1.22 -10.98 -5.53
C SER A 124 2.21 -9.81 -5.41
N GLY A 125 3.48 -10.03 -5.74
CA GLY A 125 4.50 -8.98 -5.70
C GLY A 125 4.21 -7.80 -6.63
N VAL A 126 3.76 -8.08 -7.87
CA VAL A 126 3.36 -7.04 -8.82
C VAL A 126 2.19 -6.23 -8.30
N ASN A 127 1.19 -6.87 -7.68
CA ASN A 127 0.05 -6.15 -7.13
C ASN A 127 0.43 -5.25 -5.94
N HIS A 128 1.29 -5.75 -5.05
CA HIS A 128 1.81 -4.95 -3.93
C HIS A 128 2.61 -3.74 -4.44
N HIS A 129 3.43 -3.93 -5.47
CA HIS A 129 4.17 -2.84 -6.10
C HIS A 129 3.26 -1.80 -6.75
N LYS A 130 2.22 -2.22 -7.49
CA LYS A 130 1.24 -1.30 -8.09
C LYS A 130 0.49 -0.48 -7.04
N PHE A 131 0.09 -1.11 -5.94
CA PHE A 131 -0.56 -0.41 -4.83
C PHE A 131 0.33 0.71 -4.28
N LEU A 132 1.61 0.40 -4.02
CA LEU A 132 2.59 1.37 -3.56
C LEU A 132 2.80 2.52 -4.55
N LEU A 133 2.91 2.22 -5.85
CA LEU A 133 3.06 3.23 -6.88
C LEU A 133 1.87 4.20 -6.91
N GLY A 134 0.66 3.74 -6.60
CA GLY A 134 -0.52 4.59 -6.47
C GLY A 134 -0.32 5.72 -5.45
N HIS A 135 0.19 5.39 -4.26
CA HIS A 135 0.53 6.39 -3.24
C HIS A 135 1.63 7.35 -3.70
N MET A 136 2.67 6.84 -4.38
CA MET A 136 3.75 7.69 -4.90
C MET A 136 3.28 8.70 -5.94
N VAL A 137 2.32 8.32 -6.79
CA VAL A 137 1.73 9.23 -7.77
C VAL A 137 0.98 10.36 -7.06
N VAL A 138 0.21 10.04 -6.01
CA VAL A 138 -0.51 11.04 -5.22
C VAL A 138 0.46 11.99 -4.51
N PHE A 139 1.50 11.46 -3.85
CA PHE A 139 2.53 12.28 -3.21
C PHE A 139 3.19 13.22 -4.21
N ARG A 140 3.60 12.70 -5.37
CA ARG A 140 4.22 13.50 -6.42
C ARG A 140 3.30 14.61 -6.92
N MET A 141 2.00 14.34 -7.06
CA MET A 141 1.03 15.36 -7.48
C MET A 141 1.00 16.53 -6.50
N HIS A 142 0.91 16.28 -5.19
CA HIS A 142 0.86 17.31 -4.16
C HIS A 142 2.21 18.03 -3.98
N LEU A 143 3.33 17.29 -3.99
CA LEU A 143 4.68 17.87 -3.95
C LEU A 143 4.94 18.80 -5.15
N ASN A 144 4.54 18.40 -6.36
CA ASN A 144 4.67 19.24 -7.55
C ASN A 144 3.82 20.52 -7.44
N LYS A 145 2.58 20.42 -6.93
CA LYS A 145 1.73 21.60 -6.70
C LYS A 145 2.37 22.59 -5.72
N SER A 146 2.92 22.09 -4.60
CA SER A 146 3.64 22.91 -3.63
C SER A 146 4.86 23.59 -4.27
N GLU A 147 5.66 22.82 -5.02
CA GLU A 147 6.82 23.33 -5.75
C GLU A 147 6.44 24.44 -6.75
N ASP A 148 5.32 24.30 -7.46
CA ASP A 148 4.84 25.32 -8.39
C ASP A 148 4.44 26.63 -7.68
N TYR A 149 3.85 26.55 -6.48
CA TYR A 149 3.55 27.73 -5.67
C TYR A 149 4.81 28.41 -5.14
N ILE A 150 5.80 27.64 -4.67
CA ILE A 150 7.09 28.15 -4.21
C ILE A 150 7.82 28.87 -5.36
N LYS A 151 7.92 28.24 -6.54
CA LYS A 151 8.51 28.85 -7.75
C LYS A 151 7.82 30.14 -8.19
N LYS A 152 6.49 30.24 -8.03
CA LYS A 152 5.74 31.48 -8.30
C LYS A 152 6.12 32.58 -7.31
N CYS A 153 6.29 32.24 -6.03
CA CYS A 153 6.77 33.19 -5.01
C CYS A 153 8.18 33.69 -5.35
N ASP A 154 9.11 32.77 -5.62
CA ASP A 154 10.51 33.13 -5.94
C ASP A 154 10.62 34.04 -7.15
N ARG A 155 9.83 33.76 -8.19
CA ARG A 155 9.82 34.58 -9.40
C ARG A 155 9.43 36.02 -9.09
N VAL A 156 8.38 36.22 -8.29
CA VAL A 156 7.91 37.57 -7.93
C VAL A 156 8.93 38.25 -7.01
N ILE A 157 9.43 37.56 -5.99
CA ILE A 157 10.41 38.10 -5.04
C ILE A 157 11.71 38.51 -5.77
N LYS A 158 12.17 37.73 -6.76
CA LYS A 158 13.34 38.09 -7.58
C LYS A 158 13.12 39.35 -8.42
N THR A 159 11.90 39.65 -8.83
CA THR A 159 11.59 40.81 -9.68
C THR A 159 11.42 42.10 -8.89
N CYS A 160 10.81 42.07 -7.70
CA CYS A 160 10.52 43.28 -6.92
C CYS A 160 11.13 43.33 -5.52
N GLY A 161 11.90 42.31 -5.13
CA GLY A 161 12.62 42.25 -3.86
C GLY A 161 11.72 41.97 -2.66
N VAL A 162 12.25 42.25 -1.47
CA VAL A 162 11.65 41.93 -0.16
C VAL A 162 10.29 42.62 0.05
N SER A 163 10.05 43.75 -0.61
CA SER A 163 8.78 44.49 -0.53
C SER A 163 7.59 43.70 -1.08
N CYS A 164 7.83 42.71 -1.95
CA CYS A 164 6.78 41.87 -2.51
C CYS A 164 6.41 40.66 -1.66
N GLU A 165 7.20 40.33 -0.64
CA GLU A 165 6.96 39.17 0.22
C GLU A 165 5.68 39.32 1.07
N SER A 166 5.35 40.55 1.44
CA SER A 166 4.16 40.89 2.22
C SER A 166 2.90 41.03 1.36
N THR A 167 3.00 40.92 0.04
CA THR A 167 1.83 41.07 -0.84
C THR A 167 0.82 39.96 -0.58
N PRO A 168 -0.50 40.26 -0.57
CA PRO A 168 -1.55 39.26 -0.34
C PRO A 168 -1.48 38.07 -1.31
N ARG A 169 -0.99 38.31 -2.53
CA ARG A 169 -0.80 37.29 -3.56
C ARG A 169 0.29 36.28 -3.19
N VAL A 170 1.46 36.75 -2.74
CA VAL A 170 2.56 35.87 -2.31
C VAL A 170 2.19 35.13 -1.04
N ARG A 171 1.56 35.81 -0.06
CA ARG A 171 1.01 35.18 1.15
C ARG A 171 0.04 34.03 0.82
N ARG A 172 -0.87 34.22 -0.15
CA ARG A 172 -1.81 33.18 -0.58
C ARG A 172 -1.09 31.96 -1.17
N TRP A 173 -0.09 32.16 -2.03
CA TRP A 173 0.66 31.04 -2.60
C TRP A 173 1.48 30.28 -1.55
N ARG A 174 2.10 30.98 -0.59
CA ARG A 174 2.79 30.34 0.54
C ARG A 174 1.84 29.46 1.35
N ARG A 175 0.64 29.96 1.67
CA ARG A 175 -0.40 29.15 2.34
C ARG A 175 -0.77 27.90 1.54
N HIS A 176 -1.04 28.05 0.24
CA HIS A 176 -1.35 26.88 -0.59
C HIS A 176 -0.18 25.88 -0.69
N ALA A 177 1.07 26.35 -0.74
CA ALA A 177 2.23 25.46 -0.70
C ALA A 177 2.28 24.68 0.63
N ALA A 178 2.08 25.37 1.75
CA ALA A 178 2.03 24.76 3.08
C ALA A 178 0.90 23.73 3.21
N ASP A 179 -0.30 24.06 2.72
CA ASP A 179 -1.46 23.15 2.75
C ASP A 179 -1.18 21.85 1.98
N GLU A 180 -0.56 21.95 0.80
CA GLU A 180 -0.20 20.77 0.00
C GLU A 180 0.91 19.94 0.67
N LEU A 181 1.88 20.58 1.34
CA LEU A 181 2.90 19.88 2.12
C LEU A 181 2.30 19.15 3.34
N HIS A 182 1.37 19.80 4.05
CA HIS A 182 0.70 19.19 5.19
C HIS A 182 -0.07 17.94 4.77
N ARG A 183 -0.81 18.01 3.66
CA ARG A 183 -1.51 16.83 3.09
C ARG A 183 -0.56 15.68 2.81
N VAL A 184 0.59 15.94 2.18
CA VAL A 184 1.59 14.89 1.92
C VAL A 184 2.10 14.27 3.22
N ARG A 185 2.38 15.07 4.25
CA ARG A 185 2.86 14.56 5.54
C ARG A 185 1.82 13.67 6.22
N ASP A 186 0.55 14.05 6.19
CA ASP A 186 -0.55 13.23 6.71
C ASP A 186 -0.69 11.92 5.93
N ASP A 187 -0.66 12.00 4.60
CA ASP A 187 -0.78 10.84 3.74
C ASP A 187 0.44 9.90 3.87
N ILE A 188 1.64 10.41 4.15
CA ILE A 188 2.82 9.59 4.46
C ILE A 188 2.58 8.75 5.71
N GLN A 189 1.99 9.32 6.76
CA GLN A 189 1.68 8.56 7.98
C GLN A 189 0.62 7.49 7.73
N HIS A 190 -0.39 7.80 6.92
CA HIS A 190 -1.39 6.82 6.51
C HIS A 190 -0.75 5.70 5.68
N SER A 191 0.06 6.05 4.68
CA SER A 191 0.72 5.11 3.78
C SER A 191 1.70 4.19 4.51
N ARG A 192 2.41 4.70 5.52
CA ARG A 192 3.26 3.89 6.43
C ARG A 192 2.49 2.74 7.07
N ARG A 193 1.24 2.96 7.49
CA ARG A 193 0.39 1.90 8.07
C ARG A 193 0.02 0.87 7.02
N SER A 194 -0.52 1.32 5.88
CA SER A 194 -0.88 0.45 4.77
C SER A 194 0.30 -0.41 4.29
N TYR A 195 1.52 0.14 4.31
CA TYR A 195 2.73 -0.58 3.92
C TYR A 195 3.10 -1.68 4.90
N ARG A 196 2.97 -1.45 6.21
CA ARG A 196 3.20 -2.49 7.22
C ARG A 196 2.21 -3.64 7.06
N ASP A 197 0.96 -3.32 6.76
CA ASP A 197 -0.08 -4.32 6.54
C ASP A 197 0.20 -5.15 5.27
N ILE A 198 0.62 -4.49 4.19
CA ILE A 198 0.99 -5.17 2.95
C ILE A 198 2.21 -6.05 3.13
N LEU A 199 3.25 -5.59 3.85
CA LEU A 199 4.42 -6.42 4.14
C LEU A 199 4.03 -7.66 4.95
N THR A 200 3.19 -7.48 5.96
CA THR A 200 2.68 -8.59 6.78
C THR A 200 1.85 -9.56 5.93
N HIS A 201 0.99 -9.04 5.06
CA HIS A 201 0.21 -9.83 4.13
C HIS A 201 1.11 -10.61 3.15
N ALA A 202 2.10 -9.96 2.55
CA ALA A 202 3.06 -10.57 1.63
C ALA A 202 3.79 -11.72 2.31
N HIS A 203 4.33 -11.49 3.51
CA HIS A 203 5.00 -12.51 4.31
C HIS A 203 4.11 -13.73 4.58
N ARG A 204 2.87 -13.49 5.04
CA ARG A 204 1.88 -14.55 5.30
C ARG A 204 1.53 -15.32 4.03
N HIS A 205 1.34 -14.61 2.92
CA HIS A 205 1.01 -15.21 1.64
C HIS A 205 2.14 -16.09 1.10
N LEU A 206 3.39 -15.62 1.12
CA LEU A 206 4.56 -16.41 0.70
C LEU A 206 4.73 -17.66 1.58
N ASN A 207 4.53 -17.54 2.90
CA ASN A 207 4.55 -18.69 3.81
C ASN A 207 3.41 -19.68 3.51
N HIS A 208 2.22 -19.18 3.18
CA HIS A 208 1.10 -20.02 2.77
C HIS A 208 1.42 -20.80 1.49
N LEU A 209 1.95 -20.12 0.47
CA LEU A 209 2.38 -20.75 -0.78
C LEU A 209 3.45 -21.82 -0.54
N ARG A 210 4.41 -21.56 0.35
CA ARG A 210 5.44 -22.55 0.73
C ARG A 210 4.82 -23.80 1.34
N ARG A 211 3.91 -23.64 2.31
CA ARG A 211 3.20 -24.76 2.95
C ARG A 211 2.36 -25.54 1.93
N GLN A 212 1.67 -24.83 1.04
CA GLN A 212 0.86 -25.45 -0.01
C GLN A 212 1.72 -26.23 -1.00
N ALA A 213 2.86 -25.68 -1.43
CA ALA A 213 3.80 -26.37 -2.32
C ALA A 213 4.34 -27.65 -1.67
N ASN A 214 4.78 -27.58 -0.40
CA ASN A 214 5.25 -28.75 0.35
C ASN A 214 4.16 -29.80 0.53
N LYS A 215 2.92 -29.39 0.84
CA LYS A 215 1.79 -30.31 0.96
C LYS A 215 1.50 -31.03 -0.36
N ARG A 216 1.38 -30.29 -1.46
CA ARG A 216 1.14 -30.85 -2.81
C ARG A 216 2.30 -31.74 -3.27
N ALA A 217 3.53 -31.39 -2.92
CA ALA A 217 4.70 -32.20 -3.23
C ALA A 217 4.65 -33.55 -2.49
N LYS A 218 4.32 -33.53 -1.19
CA LYS A 218 4.09 -34.76 -0.43
C LYS A 218 2.97 -35.61 -1.02
N GLU A 219 1.83 -35.01 -1.36
CA GLU A 219 0.72 -35.73 -2.01
C GLU A 219 1.14 -36.37 -3.35
N ALA A 220 2.01 -35.70 -4.12
CA ALA A 220 2.56 -36.24 -5.35
C ALA A 220 3.53 -37.40 -5.10
N SER A 221 4.39 -37.29 -4.09
CA SER A 221 5.28 -38.37 -3.64
C SER A 221 4.49 -39.59 -3.15
N ASP A 222 3.47 -39.39 -2.30
CA ASP A 222 2.61 -40.47 -1.81
C ASP A 222 1.84 -41.15 -2.95
N ALA A 223 1.43 -40.38 -3.99
CA ALA A 223 0.80 -40.93 -5.19
C ALA A 223 1.78 -41.74 -6.05
N PHE A 224 3.04 -41.29 -6.14
CA PHE A 224 4.10 -42.03 -6.80
C PHE A 224 4.39 -43.37 -6.11
N GLU A 225 4.48 -43.40 -4.78
CA GLU A 225 4.69 -44.64 -4.02
C GLU A 225 3.57 -45.66 -4.27
N ARG A 226 2.31 -45.19 -4.35
CA ARG A 226 1.16 -46.05 -4.69
C ARG A 226 1.14 -46.55 -6.14
N CYS A 227 1.84 -45.87 -7.03
CA CYS A 227 1.92 -46.20 -8.44
C CYS A 227 3.16 -47.07 -8.77
N HIS A 228 4.16 -47.03 -7.89
CA HIS A 228 5.30 -47.92 -7.91
C HIS A 228 4.98 -49.31 -7.34
N ASN A 229 4.29 -49.36 -6.20
CA ASN A 229 3.81 -50.60 -5.56
C ASN A 229 2.65 -51.22 -6.33
#